data_AF-I2A7S9-F1
#
_entry.id   AF-I2A7S9-F1
#
_cell.length_a   1.000
_cell.length_b   1.000
_cell.length_c   1.000
_cell.angle_alpha   90.00
_cell.angle_beta   90.00
_cell.angle_gamma   90.00
#
_symmetry.space_group_name_H-M   'P 1'
#
loop_
_entity.id
_entity.type
_entity.pdbx_description
1 polymer ?
#
loop_
_entity_poly.entity_id
_entity_poly.type
_entity_poly.pdbx_seq_one_letter_code
_entity_poly.pdbx_strand_id
1 'polypeptide(L)' 'MLVSGPVRIEMPGGEVVQSDRFMVAICTCRRSGRYPLCDTSHRRCKRLSKTTATSAAAATTSDPASTTP' A
#
# COMPACT_ATOMS: atom_id res chain seq x y z
N MET A 1 14.53 1.53 -0.09
CA MET A 1 15.98 1.73 0.12
C MET A 1 16.63 0.38 0.36
N LEU A 2 17.86 0.16 -0.11
CA LEU A 2 18.64 -1.05 0.20
C LEU A 2 19.75 -0.69 1.18
N VAL A 3 20.02 -1.59 2.11
CA VAL A 3 21.03 -1.45 3.17
C VAL A 3 21.82 -2.75 3.23
N SER A 4 23.14 -2.67 3.37
CA SER A 4 23.95 -3.86 3.66
C SER A 4 23.64 -4.32 5.09
N GLY A 5 23.33 -5.60 5.26
CA GLY A 5 23.05 -6.19 6.56
C GLY A 5 24.19 -7.05 7.09
N PRO A 6 24.00 -7.73 8.24
CA PRO A 6 22.78 -7.80 9.06
C PRO A 6 22.41 -6.47 9.72
N VAL A 7 21.12 -6.26 10.03
CA VAL A 7 20.63 -5.01 10.63
C VAL A 7 19.75 -5.25 11.85
N ARG A 8 19.82 -4.33 12.82
CA ARG A 8 18.90 -4.17 13.95
C ARG A 8 18.30 -2.78 13.86
N ILE A 9 16.98 -2.70 13.69
CA ILE A 9 16.25 -1.45 13.44
C ILE A 9 15.42 -1.12 14.68
N GLU A 10 15.69 0.03 15.28
CA GLU A 10 14.91 0.55 16.40
C GLU A 10 13.79 1.44 15.88
N MET A 11 12.58 1.18 16.35
CA MET A 11 11.39 1.94 16.01
C MET A 11 11.11 3.02 17.06
N PRO A 12 10.42 4.11 16.71
CA PRO A 12 10.08 5.16 17.67
C PRO A 12 9.31 4.67 18.90
N GLY A 13 8.58 3.56 18.80
CA GLY A 13 7.86 2.94 19.93
C GLY A 13 8.71 1.99 20.78
N GLY A 14 10.02 1.89 20.54
CA GLY A 14 10.93 0.98 21.25
C GLY A 14 10.95 -0.45 20.70
N GLU A 15 10.08 -0.79 19.75
CA GLU A 15 10.13 -2.08 19.05
C GLU A 15 11.45 -2.23 18.27
N VAL A 16 11.98 -3.45 18.23
CA VAL A 16 13.21 -3.77 17.52
C VAL A 16 12.95 -4.87 16.50
N VAL A 17 13.29 -4.60 15.23
CA VAL A 17 13.20 -5.58 14.15
C VAL A 17 14.60 -5.95 13.68
N GLN A 18 14.88 -7.25 13.60
CA GLN A 18 16.18 -7.78 13.17
C GLN A 18 16.07 -8.45 11.80
N SER A 19 17.13 -8.34 11.01
CA SER A 19 17.31 -9.11 9.80
C SER A 19 18.76 -9.56 9.66
N ASP A 20 18.94 -10.86 9.48
CA ASP A 20 20.22 -11.55 9.27
C ASP A 20 20.68 -11.55 7.81
N ARG A 21 19.89 -10.95 6.90
CA ARG A 21 20.20 -10.91 5.48
C ARG A 21 21.34 -9.94 5.21
N PHE A 22 22.24 -10.33 4.30
CA PHE A 22 23.37 -9.52 3.82
C PHE A 22 22.96 -8.24 3.06
N MET A 23 21.75 -8.21 2.51
CA MET A 23 21.15 -7.00 1.94
C MET A 23 19.68 -6.93 2.36
N VAL A 24 19.29 -5.81 2.95
CA VAL A 24 17.96 -5.61 3.53
C VAL A 24 17.26 -4.46 2.84
N ALA A 25 16.02 -4.68 2.42
CA ALA A 25 15.19 -3.64 1.83
C ALA A 25 14.36 -2.95 2.93
N ILE A 26 14.58 -1.66 3.13
CA ILE A 26 13.83 -0.83 4.08
C ILE A 26 12.69 -0.11 3.36
N CYS A 27 11.51 -0.16 3.98
CA CYS A 27 10.31 0.48 3.49
C CYS A 27 10.38 1.99 3.69
N THR A 28 10.33 2.75 2.60
CA THR A 28 10.25 4.22 2.61
C THR A 28 8.86 4.74 2.26
N CYS A 29 7.92 3.85 1.93
CA CYS A 29 6.58 4.22 1.47
C CYS A 29 5.46 3.99 2.51
N ARG A 30 5.80 3.42 3.68
CA ARG A 30 4.88 3.08 4.77
C ARG A 30 3.67 2.19 4.42
N ARG A 31 3.71 1.50 3.26
CA ARG A 31 2.65 0.57 2.82
C ARG A 31 2.93 -0.89 3.14
N SER A 32 4.06 -1.19 3.78
CA SER A 32 4.39 -2.58 4.09
C SER A 32 3.59 -3.08 5.28
N GLY A 33 3.05 -4.30 5.18
CA GLY A 33 2.45 -5.01 6.31
C GLY A 33 3.47 -5.56 7.31
N ARG A 34 4.76 -5.53 6.96
CA ARG A 34 5.90 -5.90 7.83
C ARG A 34 6.87 -4.73 8.01
N TYR A 35 6.31 -3.52 8.14
CA TYR A 35 7.09 -2.32 8.44
C TYR A 35 7.99 -2.59 9.66
N PRO A 36 9.30 -2.24 9.64
CA PRO A 36 9.99 -1.35 8.70
C PRO A 36 10.55 -2.01 7.43
N LEU A 37 10.44 -3.33 7.28
CA LEU A 37 10.98 -4.05 6.12
C LEU A 37 10.09 -3.85 4.88
N CYS A 38 10.70 -3.87 3.69
CA CYS A 38 9.96 -3.77 2.44
C CYS A 38 9.42 -5.15 2.01
N ASP A 39 8.11 -5.25 1.80
CA ASP A 39 7.39 -6.43 1.30
C ASP A 39 6.92 -6.29 -0.15
N THR A 40 7.46 -5.32 -0.88
CA THR A 40 7.02 -4.95 -2.24
C THR A 40 5.60 -4.39 -2.36
N SER A 41 4.90 -4.12 -1.24
CA SER A 41 3.54 -3.52 -1.26
C SER A 41 3.49 -2.17 -1.97
N HIS A 42 4.62 -1.46 -2.08
CA HIS A 42 4.73 -0.24 -2.89
C HIS A 42 4.36 -0.45 -4.37
N ARG A 43 4.46 -1.68 -4.89
CA ARG A 43 4.07 -2.02 -6.27
C ARG A 43 2.55 -2.03 -6.44
N ARG A 44 1.80 -2.37 -5.38
CA ARG A 44 0.35 -2.56 -5.42
C ARG A 44 -0.43 -1.25 -5.66
N CYS A 45 0.18 -0.08 -5.42
CA CYS A 45 -0.47 1.23 -5.58
C CYS A 45 -0.21 1.97 -6.91
N LYS A 46 0.53 1.43 -7.88
CA LYS A 46 0.68 2.11 -9.19
C LYS A 46 -0.62 2.20 -10.01
N ARG A 47 -1.70 1.53 -9.59
CA ARG A 47 -3.01 1.55 -10.28
C ARG A 47 -4.07 2.48 -9.68
N LEU A 48 -3.84 3.09 -8.52
CA LEU A 48 -4.86 3.91 -7.83
C LEU A 48 -4.44 5.37 -7.59
N SER A 49 -3.20 5.75 -7.94
CA SER A 49 -2.74 7.15 -7.86
C SER A 49 -3.00 7.97 -9.14
N LYS A 50 -3.88 7.49 -10.04
CA LYS A 50 -4.43 8.28 -11.16
C LYS A 50 -5.96 8.34 -11.15
N THR A 51 -6.56 8.33 -9.96
CA THR A 51 -8.00 8.62 -9.79
C THR A 51 -8.20 9.55 -8.60
N THR A 52 -7.45 10.64 -8.58
CA THR A 52 -7.94 11.90 -8.01
C THR A 52 -8.34 12.80 -9.18
N ALA A 53 -9.25 12.27 -10.01
CA ALA A 53 -9.99 13.01 -11.02
C ALA A 53 -11.33 12.27 -11.14
N THR A 54 -12.41 12.98 -10.83
CA THR A 54 -13.81 12.54 -10.95
C THR A 54 -14.28 11.51 -9.92
N SER A 55 -14.65 12.02 -8.76
CA SER A 55 -15.77 11.47 -7.99
C SER A 55 -16.78 12.58 -7.79
N ALA A 56 -17.49 12.93 -8.87
CA ALA A 56 -18.77 13.63 -8.85
C ALA A 56 -19.48 13.29 -10.18
N ALA A 57 -20.73 12.85 -10.08
CA ALA A 57 -21.64 12.44 -11.17
C ALA A 57 -21.46 11.02 -11.74
N ALA A 58 -21.98 10.04 -11.01
CA ALA A 58 -22.77 8.93 -11.59
C ALA A 58 -23.50 8.18 -10.47
N ALA A 59 -24.40 8.89 -9.78
CA ALA A 59 -25.48 8.27 -9.02
C ALA A 59 -26.80 8.73 -9.65
N THR A 60 -27.80 7.84 -9.61
CA THR A 60 -29.18 7.96 -10.15
C THR A 60 -29.24 7.79 -11.68
N THR A 61 -29.93 6.81 -12.24
CA THR A 61 -31.28 6.31 -11.91
C THR A 61 -31.42 4.81 -12.12
N SER A 62 -32.06 4.15 -11.16
CA SER A 62 -32.70 2.84 -11.34
C SER A 62 -33.86 2.97 -12.33
N ASP A 63 -33.99 2.05 -13.29
CA ASP A 63 -35.10 2.00 -14.24
C ASP A 63 -36.13 0.97 -13.73
N PRO A 64 -37.34 1.38 -13.30
CA PRO A 64 -38.38 0.44 -12.88
C PRO A 64 -39.10 -0.16 -14.10
N ALA A 65 -39.28 -1.48 -14.08
CA ALA A 65 -40.09 -2.21 -15.05
C ALA A 65 -41.55 -1.71 -15.09
N SER A 66 -42.12 -1.58 -16.29
CA SER A 66 -43.56 -1.69 -16.60
C SER A 66 -43.69 -1.70 -18.14
N THR A 67 -44.13 -2.77 -18.81
CA THR A 67 -45.51 -3.25 -19.00
C THR A 67 -45.80 -3.28 -20.52
N THR A 68 -45.94 -4.51 -21.03
CA THR A 68 -46.93 -5.06 -21.98
C THR A 68 -47.77 -4.09 -22.82
N PRO A 69 -47.98 -4.38 -24.12
CA PRO A 69 -49.16 -5.17 -24.53
C PRO A 69 -48.85 -6.58 -25.07
#